data_AF-A0A7G6YRY8-F1
#
_entry.id   AF-A0A7G6YRY8-F1
#
_cell.length_a   1.000
_cell.length_b   1.000
_cell.length_c   1.000
_cell.angle_alpha   90.00
_cell.angle_beta   90.00
_cell.angle_gamma   90.00
#
_symmetry.space_group_name_H-M   'P 1'
#
loop_
_entity.id
_entity.type
_entity.pdbx_description
1 polymer ?
#
loop_
_entity_poly.entity_id
_entity_poly.type
_entity_poly.pdbx_seq_one_letter_code
_entity_poly.pdbx_strand_id
1 'polypeptide(L)' 'MEIQTAFHQVLGKKLGITDFEAWVYATSELEEFLDSDDYFELISLNYKDKSVLYNLEKVLDKGLRKQN' A
#
# COMPACT_ATOMS: atom_id res chain seq x y z
N MET A 1 12.16 -1.75 -6.72
CA MET A 1 11.93 -0.77 -5.64
C MET A 1 11.54 -1.59 -4.42
N GLU A 2 12.12 -1.34 -3.25
CA GLU A 2 11.72 -2.10 -2.05
C GLU A 2 10.29 -1.75 -1.63
N ILE A 3 9.56 -2.73 -1.11
CA ILE A 3 8.14 -2.59 -0.72
C ILE A 3 7.94 -1.44 0.29
N GLN A 4 8.77 -1.39 1.34
CA GLN A 4 8.73 -0.32 2.33
C GLN A 4 9.01 1.07 1.72
N THR A 5 9.87 1.13 0.69
CA THR A 5 10.16 2.40 0.00
C THR A 5 8.95 2.90 -0.76
N ALA A 6 8.23 2.03 -1.46
CA ALA A 6 7.00 2.40 -2.18
C ALA A 6 5.94 2.96 -1.21
N PHE A 7 5.76 2.31 -0.05
CA PHE A 7 4.85 2.78 1.01
C PHE A 7 5.24 4.16 1.54
N HIS A 8 6.50 4.38 1.88
CA HIS A 8 6.96 5.69 2.34
C HIS A 8 6.83 6.77 1.27
N GLN A 9 7.04 6.43 0.00
CA GLN A 9 6.91 7.40 -1.10
C GLN A 9 5.45 7.81 -1.35
N VAL A 10 4.49 6.88 -1.33
CA VAL A 10 3.07 7.22 -1.51
C VAL A 10 2.52 8.00 -0.31
N LEU A 11 2.89 7.62 0.92
CA LEU A 11 2.52 8.36 2.14
C LEU A 11 3.16 9.76 2.18
N GLY A 12 4.41 9.85 1.72
CA GLY A 12 5.12 11.11 1.55
C GLY A 12 4.67 11.94 0.34
N LYS A 13 3.64 11.51 -0.39
CA LYS A 13 3.13 12.14 -1.63
C LYS A 13 4.19 12.35 -2.71
N LYS A 14 5.29 11.58 -2.67
CA LYS A 14 6.36 11.55 -3.67
C LYS A 14 6.01 10.62 -4.84
N LEU A 15 5.22 9.58 -4.55
CA LEU A 15 4.65 8.68 -5.53
C LEU A 15 3.16 8.98 -5.68
N GLY A 16 2.71 9.14 -6.93
CA GLY A 16 1.30 9.37 -7.23
C GLY A 16 0.46 8.14 -6.87
N ILE A 17 -0.80 8.35 -6.48
CA ILE A 17 -1.68 7.23 -6.11
C ILE A 17 -1.90 6.25 -7.27
N THR A 18 -1.98 6.76 -8.51
CA THR A 18 -2.12 5.95 -9.72
C THR A 18 -0.86 5.13 -10.00
N ASP A 19 0.32 5.71 -9.81
CA ASP A 19 1.60 4.99 -9.97
C ASP A 19 1.75 3.91 -8.89
N PHE A 20 1.31 4.21 -7.67
CA PHE A 20 1.29 3.26 -6.57
C PHE A 20 0.32 2.11 -6.82
N GLU A 21 -0.90 2.39 -7.29
CA GLU A 21 -1.88 1.36 -7.69
C GLU A 21 -1.30 0.41 -8.75
N ALA A 22 -0.70 0.96 -9.80
CA ALA A 22 -0.04 0.15 -10.83
C ALA A 22 1.10 -0.70 -10.25
N TRP A 23 1.89 -0.15 -9.33
CA TRP A 23 2.95 -0.87 -8.65
C TRP A 23 2.43 -1.99 -7.75
N VAL A 24 1.32 -1.76 -7.01
CA VAL A 24 0.68 -2.77 -6.17
C VAL A 24 0.22 -3.96 -7.01
N TYR A 25 -0.43 -3.72 -8.15
CA TYR A 25 -0.85 -4.80 -9.04
C TYR A 25 0.30 -5.50 -9.76
N ALA A 26 1.44 -4.84 -9.95
CA ALA A 26 2.62 -5.41 -10.58
C ALA A 26 3.52 -6.21 -9.61
N THR A 27 3.39 -6.00 -8.30
CA THR A 27 4.32 -6.54 -7.30
C THR A 27 3.69 -7.73 -6.57
N SER A 28 3.93 -8.93 -7.09
CA SER A 28 3.44 -10.18 -6.48
C SER A 28 4.08 -10.49 -5.11
N GLU A 29 5.27 -9.94 -4.83
CA GLU A 29 5.98 -10.07 -3.55
C GLU A 29 5.21 -9.47 -2.36
N LEU A 30 4.18 -8.64 -2.62
CA LEU A 30 3.30 -8.10 -1.58
C LEU A 30 2.51 -9.18 -0.84
N GLU A 31 2.17 -10.29 -1.51
CA GLU A 31 1.43 -11.40 -0.90
C GLU A 31 2.27 -12.16 0.14
N GLU A 32 3.59 -12.19 -0.03
CA GLU A 32 4.52 -12.79 0.93
C GLU A 32 4.97 -11.80 2.01
N PHE A 33 5.01 -10.50 1.68
CA PHE A 33 5.45 -9.46 2.60
C PHE A 33 4.36 -9.03 3.59
N LEU A 34 3.09 -9.02 3.16
CA LEU A 34 1.94 -8.67 3.99
C LEU A 34 1.19 -9.93 4.39
N ASP A 35 0.54 -9.90 5.56
CA ASP A 35 -0.45 -10.92 5.90
C ASP A 35 -1.56 -10.93 4.84
N SER A 36 -2.13 -12.11 4.55
CA SER A 36 -3.19 -12.27 3.55
C SER A 36 -4.36 -11.29 3.73
N ASP A 37 -4.75 -10.98 4.97
CA ASP A 37 -5.80 -10.00 5.27
C ASP A 37 -5.38 -8.58 4.89
N ASP A 38 -4.15 -8.17 5.23
CA ASP A 38 -3.65 -6.82 4.99
C ASP A 38 -3.36 -6.62 3.48
N TYR A 39 -2.87 -7.66 2.79
CA TYR A 39 -2.74 -7.67 1.33
C TYR A 39 -4.11 -7.53 0.65
N PHE A 40 -5.11 -8.29 1.12
CA PHE A 40 -6.46 -8.22 0.58
C PHE A 40 -7.11 -6.84 0.81
N GLU A 41 -6.93 -6.26 2.01
CA GLU A 41 -7.36 -4.88 2.29
C GLU A 41 -6.68 -3.88 1.35
N LEU A 42 -5.36 -4.02 1.12
CA LEU A 42 -4.59 -3.15 0.24
C LEU A 42 -5.12 -3.17 -1.20
N ILE A 43 -5.25 -4.35 -1.82
CA ILE A 43 -5.71 -4.46 -3.22
C ILE A 43 -7.19 -4.13 -3.39
N SER A 44 -7.98 -4.19 -2.31
CA SER A 44 -9.41 -3.84 -2.29
C SER A 44 -9.66 -2.35 -2.10
N LEU A 45 -8.62 -1.54 -1.86
CA LEU A 45 -8.77 -0.10 -1.77
C LEU A 45 -9.24 0.50 -3.09
N ASN A 46 -10.19 1.44 -3.01
CA ASN A 46 -10.61 2.21 -4.16
C ASN A 46 -9.62 3.37 -4.42
N TYR A 47 -8.54 3.12 -5.18
CA TYR A 47 -7.50 4.10 -5.54
C TYR A 47 -8.01 5.33 -6.32
N LYS A 48 -9.24 5.29 -6.83
CA LYS A 48 -9.89 6.42 -7.50
C LYS A 48 -10.61 7.36 -6.52
N ASP A 49 -10.79 6.94 -5.27
CA ASP A 49 -11.44 7.75 -4.25
C ASP A 49 -10.52 8.87 -3.73
N LYS A 50 -11.07 10.05 -3.47
CA LYS A 50 -10.29 11.21 -2.99
C LYS A 50 -9.73 10.99 -1.57
N SER A 51 -10.37 10.14 -0.78
CA SER A 51 -9.98 9.77 0.57
C SER A 51 -9.14 8.50 0.61
N VAL A 52 -8.75 7.92 -0.54
CA VAL A 52 -7.97 6.68 -0.54
C VAL A 52 -6.65 6.81 0.18
N LEU A 53 -5.99 7.97 0.16
CA LEU A 53 -4.74 8.18 0.89
C LEU A 53 -4.90 7.95 2.39
N TYR A 54 -6.04 8.35 2.97
CA TYR A 54 -6.32 8.13 4.39
C TYR A 54 -6.57 6.65 4.71
N ASN A 55 -7.29 5.94 3.84
CA ASN A 55 -7.53 4.51 4.00
C ASN A 55 -6.23 3.71 3.79
N LEU A 56 -5.44 4.09 2.79
CA LEU A 56 -4.13 3.52 2.52
C LEU A 56 -3.19 3.70 3.71
N GLU A 57 -3.12 4.90 4.29
CA GLU A 57 -2.33 5.17 5.49
C GLU A 57 -2.73 4.27 6.66
N LYS A 58 -4.04 4.04 6.86
CA LYS A 58 -4.52 3.12 7.90
C LYS A 58 -4.11 1.67 7.65
N VAL A 59 -4.27 1.18 6.42
CA VAL A 59 -3.90 -0.21 6.07
C VAL A 59 -2.39 -0.40 6.22
N LEU A 60 -1.59 0.56 5.75
CA LEU A 60 -0.14 0.50 5.83
C LEU A 60 0.37 0.66 7.27
N ASP A 61 -0.18 1.57 8.09
CA ASP A 61 0.20 1.72 9.50
C ASP A 61 -0.10 0.44 10.30
N LYS A 62 -1.23 -0.22 10.01
CA LYS A 62 -1.57 -1.52 10.61
C LYS A 62 -0.58 -2.62 10.22
N GLY A 63 -0.26 -2.75 8.94
CA GLY A 63 0.69 -3.74 8.43
C GLY A 63 2.13 -3.51 8.94
N LEU A 64 2.59 -2.25 8.94
CA LEU A 64 3.94 -1.87 9.38
C LEU A 64 4.15 -2.08 10.89
N ARG A 65 3.12 -1.85 11.71
CA ARG A 65 3.21 -2.08 13.17
C ARG A 65 3.32 -3.54 13.55
N LYS A 66 2.80 -4.47 12.74
CA LYS A 66 2.90 -5.91 13.00
C LYS A 66 4.30 -6.47 12.72
N GLN A 67 5.08 -5.82 11.85
CA GLN A 67 6.43 -6.26 11.49
C GLN A 67 7.52 -5.74 12.43
N ASN A 68 7.17 -4.96 13.46
CA ASN A 68 8.11 -4.27 14.36
C ASN A 68 8.02 -4.76 15.81
#